data_AF-A0A965EHV7-F1
#
_entry.id   AF-A0A965EHV7-F1
#
_cell.length_a   1.000
_cell.length_b   1.000
_cell.length_c   1.000
_cell.angle_alpha   90.00
_cell.angle_beta   90.00
_cell.angle_gamma   90.00
#
_symmetry.space_group_name_H-M   'P 1'
#
loop_
_entity.id
_entity.type
_entity.pdbx_description
1 polymer ?
#
loop_
_entity_poly.entity_id
_entity_poly.type
_entity_poly.pdbx_seq_one_letter_code
_entity_poly.pdbx_strand_id
1 'polypeptide(L)'
;MMDRTDRHDRFFLRLISPSVLLYTEMITTGAILHGDRDRFLRFDAAEHPVALQLGGAGSADLARCAEIAAEIVNVPAWSPKKRMR
;
A
#
# COMPACT_ATOMS: atom_id res chain seq x y z
N MET A 1 -4.71 8.80 0.00
CA MET A 1 -5.17 9.96 -0.81
C MET A 1 -3.95 10.61 -1.43
N MET A 2 -3.93 10.72 -2.76
CA MET A 2 -2.78 11.24 -3.50
C MET A 2 -2.41 12.65 -3.00
N ASP A 3 -1.12 12.87 -2.78
CA ASP A 3 -0.51 14.09 -2.27
C ASP A 3 -0.93 14.49 -0.83
N ARG A 4 -1.50 13.56 -0.08
CA ARG A 4 -1.95 13.79 1.31
C ARG A 4 -1.50 12.70 2.25
N THR A 5 -1.78 11.44 1.93
CA THR A 5 -1.39 10.31 2.79
C THR A 5 0.03 9.86 2.47
N ASP A 6 0.98 10.79 2.45
CA ASP A 6 2.39 10.44 2.36
C ASP A 6 2.87 9.78 3.67
N ARG A 7 4.15 9.41 3.75
CA ARG A 7 4.72 8.75 4.94
C ARG A 7 4.63 9.59 6.21
N HIS A 8 4.71 10.91 6.11
CA HIS A 8 4.68 11.83 7.25
C HIS A 8 3.25 11.99 7.78
N ASP A 9 2.27 12.11 6.89
CA ASP A 9 0.85 12.13 7.29
C ASP A 9 0.44 10.81 7.96
N ARG A 10 0.83 9.67 7.39
CA ARG A 10 0.56 8.36 8.01
C ARG A 10 1.22 8.21 9.37
N PHE A 11 2.45 8.69 9.54
CA PHE A 11 3.12 8.69 10.84
C PHE A 11 2.38 9.56 11.86
N PHE A 12 1.96 10.76 11.48
CA PHE A 12 1.18 11.64 12.34
C PHE A 12 -0.16 10.99 12.74
N LEU A 13 -0.90 10.43 11.78
CA LEU A 13 -2.16 9.73 12.05
C LEU A 13 -1.96 8.50 12.94
N ARG A 14 -0.81 7.81 12.83
CA ARG A 14 -0.46 6.69 13.71
C ARG A 14 -0.30 7.11 15.16
N LEU A 15 0.23 8.31 15.42
CA LEU A 15 0.34 8.85 16.78
C LEU A 15 -1.03 9.14 17.41
N ILE A 16 -2.02 9.51 16.58
CA ILE A 16 -3.39 9.78 17.04
C ILE A 16 -4.18 8.49 17.24
N SER A 17 -4.07 7.54 16.30
CA SER A 17 -4.83 6.30 16.32
C SER A 17 -3.91 5.11 16.00
N PRO A 18 -3.35 4.46 17.03
CA PRO A 18 -2.37 3.38 16.85
C PRO A 18 -2.91 2.16 16.11
N SER A 19 -4.22 1.91 16.15
CA SER A 19 -4.84 0.68 15.63
C SER A 19 -5.59 0.87 14.31
N VAL A 20 -5.66 2.08 13.76
CA VAL A 20 -6.38 2.32 12.49
C VAL A 20 -5.61 1.73 11.31
N LEU A 21 -6.32 1.14 10.36
CA LEU A 21 -5.75 0.72 9.08
C LEU A 21 -5.59 1.96 8.20
N LEU A 22 -4.34 2.31 7.89
CA LEU A 22 -4.02 3.41 6.98
C LEU A 22 -3.85 2.89 5.55
N TYR A 23 -4.12 3.73 4.56
CA TYR A 23 -3.87 3.41 3.16
C TYR A 23 -2.75 4.27 2.62
N THR A 24 -1.97 3.68 1.72
CA THR A 24 -0.93 4.38 0.97
C THR A 24 -1.55 5.35 -0.02
N GLU A 25 -0.71 6.16 -0.65
CA GLU A 25 -1.10 6.74 -1.93
C GLU A 25 -1.37 5.62 -2.96
N MET A 26 -2.26 5.90 -3.91
CA MET A 26 -2.57 4.96 -4.98
C MET A 26 -1.36 4.85 -5.93
N ILE A 27 -0.84 3.64 -6.10
CA ILE A 27 0.29 3.37 -6.98
C ILE A 27 -0.23 2.68 -8.23
N THR A 28 0.13 3.20 -9.41
CA THR A 28 -0.33 2.62 -10.66
C THR A 28 0.42 1.33 -11.00
N THR A 29 -0.23 0.38 -11.65
CA THR A 29 0.41 -0.88 -12.08
C THR A 29 1.62 -0.61 -12.97
N GLY A 30 1.54 0.39 -13.87
CA GLY A 30 2.67 0.80 -14.71
C GLY A 30 3.90 1.26 -13.92
N ALA A 31 3.70 1.96 -12.79
CA ALA A 31 4.80 2.41 -11.94
C ALA A 31 5.53 1.24 -11.25
N ILE A 32 4.80 0.17 -10.90
CA ILE A 32 5.38 -1.03 -10.26
C ILE A 32 6.02 -1.96 -11.31
N LEU A 33 5.36 -2.15 -12.45
CA LEU A 33 5.82 -3.09 -13.47
C LEU A 33 7.01 -2.56 -14.26
N HIS A 34 7.02 -1.26 -14.57
CA HIS A 34 7.98 -0.64 -15.48
C HIS A 34 8.82 0.47 -14.83
N GLY A 35 8.48 0.93 -13.63
CA GLY A 35 9.19 1.97 -12.90
C GLY A 35 10.14 1.44 -11.83
N ASP A 36 10.62 2.36 -10.99
CA ASP A 36 11.47 2.05 -9.84
C ASP A 36 10.63 1.54 -8.67
N ARG A 37 10.62 0.21 -8.51
CA ARG A 37 9.82 -0.49 -7.49
C ARG A 37 10.19 -0.08 -6.07
N ASP A 38 11.47 0.09 -5.78
CA ASP A 38 11.94 0.41 -4.43
C ASP A 38 11.46 1.79 -4.02
N ARG A 39 11.42 2.75 -4.95
CA ARG A 39 10.85 4.07 -4.68
C ARG A 39 9.38 4.01 -4.26
N PHE A 40 8.58 3.16 -4.89
CA PHE A 40 7.13 3.11 -4.68
C PHE A 40 6.70 2.13 -3.58
N LEU A 41 7.48 1.07 -3.37
CA LEU A 41 7.15 -0.02 -2.45
C LEU A 41 8.02 -0.02 -1.19
N ARG A 42 8.87 0.98 -0.96
CA ARG A 42 9.58 1.09 0.32
C ARG A 42 8.62 1.53 1.43
N PHE A 43 8.57 0.73 2.50
CA PHE A 43 7.79 1.03 3.70
C PHE A 43 8.63 0.94 4.97
N ASP A 44 8.26 1.74 5.97
CA ASP A 44 8.78 1.64 7.32
C ASP A 44 7.86 0.76 8.19
N ALA A 45 8.45 -0.11 9.02
CA ALA A 45 7.69 -1.01 9.88
C ALA A 45 6.79 -0.25 10.89
N ALA A 46 7.15 0.99 11.25
CA ALA A 46 6.36 1.84 12.14
C ALA A 46 4.99 2.25 11.54
N GLU A 47 4.80 2.10 10.23
CA GLU A 47 3.55 2.47 9.56
C GLU A 47 2.45 1.41 9.73
N HIS A 48 2.78 0.19 10.17
CA HIS A 48 1.79 -0.87 10.34
C HIS A 48 0.78 -0.58 11.47
N PRO A 49 -0.50 -0.97 11.30
CA PRO A 49 -1.10 -1.59 10.12
C PRO A 49 -1.39 -0.60 8.97
N VAL A 50 -0.85 -0.88 7.78
CA VAL A 50 -1.06 -0.12 6.53
C VAL A 50 -1.40 -1.05 5.37
N ALA A 51 -2.24 -0.59 4.44
CA ALA A 51 -2.66 -1.29 3.24
C ALA A 51 -2.20 -0.55 1.98
N LEU A 52 -1.59 -1.27 1.05
CA LEU A 52 -1.22 -0.74 -0.27
C LEU A 52 -2.46 -0.61 -1.16
N GLN A 53 -2.59 0.54 -1.82
CA GLN A 53 -3.61 0.80 -2.83
C GLN A 53 -3.01 0.73 -4.25
N LEU A 54 -3.53 -0.17 -5.09
CA LEU A 54 -3.12 -0.33 -6.49
C LEU A 54 -4.14 0.30 -7.44
N GLY A 55 -3.67 1.02 -8.46
CA GLY A 55 -4.47 1.59 -9.53
C GLY A 55 -4.16 0.96 -10.88
N GLY A 56 -5.15 0.43 -11.58
CA GLY A 56 -4.97 -0.17 -12.89
C GLY A 56 -6.26 -0.74 -13.46
N ALA A 57 -6.26 -1.05 -14.76
CA ALA A 57 -7.42 -1.62 -15.46
C ALA A 57 -7.27 -3.12 -15.73
N GLY A 58 -6.05 -3.62 -15.91
CA GLY A 58 -5.77 -5.04 -16.17
C GLY A 58 -5.78 -5.88 -14.90
N SER A 59 -6.63 -6.90 -14.84
CA SER A 59 -6.67 -7.83 -13.69
C SER A 59 -5.37 -8.61 -13.52
N ALA A 60 -4.71 -8.99 -14.62
CA ALA A 60 -3.41 -9.66 -14.61
C ALA A 60 -2.30 -8.75 -14.05
N ASP A 61 -2.26 -7.48 -14.49
CA ASP A 61 -1.28 -6.51 -14.00
C ASP A 61 -1.47 -6.20 -12.52
N LEU A 62 -2.73 -6.05 -12.08
CA LEU A 62 -3.07 -5.84 -10.67
C LEU A 62 -2.65 -7.02 -9.81
N ALA A 63 -2.92 -8.26 -10.25
CA ALA A 63 -2.50 -9.47 -9.56
C ALA A 63 -0.96 -9.52 -9.44
N ARG A 64 -0.26 -9.26 -10.55
CA ARG A 64 1.21 -9.26 -10.55
C ARG A 64 1.80 -8.19 -9.64
N CYS A 65 1.23 -6.99 -9.63
CA CYS A 65 1.65 -5.92 -8.73
C CYS A 65 1.40 -6.26 -7.25
N ALA A 66 0.29 -6.93 -6.94
CA ALA A 66 -0.03 -7.37 -5.59
C ALA A 66 0.96 -8.43 -5.09
N GLU A 67 1.38 -9.37 -5.94
CA GLU A 67 2.42 -10.36 -5.62
C GLU A 67 3.76 -9.67 -5.32
N ILE A 68 4.22 -8.79 -6.23
CA ILE A 68 5.47 -8.05 -6.07
C ILE A 68 5.46 -7.23 -4.77
N ALA A 69 4.35 -6.57 -4.48
CA ALA A 69 4.21 -5.78 -3.26
C ALA A 69 4.20 -6.65 -1.99
N ALA A 70 3.59 -7.84 -2.02
CA ALA A 70 3.59 -8.74 -0.88
C ALA A 70 5.01 -9.23 -0.54
N GLU A 71 5.86 -9.45 -1.54
CA GLU A 71 7.27 -9.84 -1.35
C GLU A 71 8.12 -8.73 -0.72
N ILE A 72 7.89 -7.47 -1.12
CA ILE A 72 8.74 -6.33 -0.69
C ILE A 72 8.27 -5.73 0.63
N VAL A 73 6.95 -5.59 0.80
CA VAL A 73 6.38 -4.72 1.83
C VAL A 73 5.92 -5.51 3.06
N ASN A 74 5.69 -6.81 2.93
CA ASN A 74 5.05 -7.63 3.97
C ASN A 74 3.74 -6.99 4.52
N VAL A 75 3.09 -6.12 3.74
CA VAL A 75 1.71 -5.69 4.00
C VAL A 75 0.77 -6.65 3.28
N PRO A 76 -0.33 -7.06 3.93
CA PRO A 76 -1.37 -7.76 3.21
C PRO A 76 -1.93 -6.83 2.13
N ALA A 77 -1.88 -7.26 0.87
CA ALA A 77 -2.71 -6.67 -0.19
C ALA A 77 -4.16 -6.73 0.31
N TRP A 78 -4.73 -5.57 0.64
CA TRP A 78 -5.99 -5.54 1.36
C TRP A 78 -7.11 -6.08 0.46
N SER A 79 -7.80 -7.12 0.94
CA SER A 79 -9.01 -7.65 0.33
C SER A 79 -10.18 -7.39 1.28
N PRO A 80 -11.30 -6.81 0.81
CA PRO A 80 -12.47 -6.50 1.64
C PRO A 80 -13.02 -7.68 2.45
N LYS A 81 -12.76 -8.92 1.99
CA LYS A 81 -13.33 -10.15 2.57
C LYS A 81 -12.67 -10.64 3.86
N LYS A 82 -11.54 -10.08 4.29
CA LYS A 82 -10.74 -10.65 5.40
C LYS A 82 -11.10 -10.15 6.82
N ARG A 83 -12.06 -9.23 7.01
CA ARG A 83 -12.38 -8.64 8.34
C ARG A 83 -13.84 -8.76 8.82
N MET A 84 -14.60 -9.71 8.28
CA MET A 84 -15.90 -10.09 8.85
C MET A 84 -15.76 -11.41 9.63
N ARG A 85 -14.90 -11.40 10.66
CA ARG A 85 -14.93 -12.29 11.82
C ARG A 85 -14.35 -11.56 13.01
#